data_AF-A0A354EUL6-F1
#
_entry.id   AF-A0A354EUL6-F1
#
_cell.length_a   1.000
_cell.length_b   1.000
_cell.length_c   1.000
_cell.angle_alpha   90.00
_cell.angle_beta   90.00
_cell.angle_gamma   90.00
#
_symmetry.space_group_name_H-M   'P 1'
#
loop_
_entity.id
_entity.type
_entity.pdbx_description
1 polymer ?
#
loop_
_entity_poly.entity_id
_entity_poly.type
_entity_poly.pdbx_seq_one_letter_code
_entity_poly.pdbx_strand_id
1 'polypeptide(L)'
;FALVNPGSGGFNLGAAFWLLGPIVLAGLGRGTLNFVPWSVYNYLPDVDEAVTGQRREGIFAGVMTLVRKVAQSGAIILTGWIIETGGYVSPKAGAAGGVVAQTPGAVATVAGLLVAGPILVMAAGAILSWSFRLDQPSHKVLMSEIDRLRSGETEPSSPEAKQIVESLTGWKYERLWGRNRLV
;
A
#
# COMPACT_ATOMS: atom_id res chain seq x y z
N PHE A 1 10.16 -18.98 23.82
CA PHE A 1 10.54 -17.63 24.30
C PHE A 1 11.73 -17.60 25.26
N ALA A 2 12.06 -18.67 25.99
CA ALA A 2 13.26 -18.73 26.84
C ALA A 2 14.60 -18.58 26.09
N LEU A 3 14.66 -18.89 24.80
CA LEU A 3 15.90 -18.75 24.00
C LEU A 3 16.25 -17.28 23.67
N VAL A 4 15.29 -16.36 23.77
CA VAL A 4 15.43 -14.94 23.37
C VAL A 4 15.37 -14.00 24.58
N ASN A 5 14.93 -14.49 25.74
CA ASN A 5 14.85 -13.69 26.96
C ASN A 5 16.23 -13.63 27.67
N PRO A 6 16.87 -12.46 27.77
CA PRO A 6 18.18 -12.31 28.40
C PRO A 6 18.18 -12.64 29.90
N GLY A 7 17.01 -12.68 30.55
CA GLY A 7 16.86 -13.07 31.96
C GLY A 7 16.64 -14.56 32.21
N SER A 8 16.58 -15.40 31.16
CA SER A 8 16.43 -16.85 31.33
C SER A 8 17.72 -17.60 31.05
N GLY A 9 18.03 -18.62 31.85
CA GLY A 9 19.27 -19.42 31.74
C GLY A 9 19.46 -20.19 30.44
N GLY A 10 18.48 -20.17 29.53
CA GLY A 10 18.56 -20.71 28.17
C GLY A 10 18.81 -19.66 27.08
N PHE A 11 19.21 -18.43 27.43
CA PHE A 11 19.44 -17.36 26.47
C PHE A 11 20.50 -17.75 25.43
N ASN A 12 20.12 -17.72 24.15
CA ASN A 12 21.00 -18.03 23.04
C ASN A 12 21.03 -16.84 22.08
N LEU A 13 22.18 -16.16 22.03
CA LEU A 13 22.38 -14.97 21.20
C LEU A 13 22.16 -15.25 19.71
N GLY A 14 22.54 -16.43 19.23
CA GLY A 14 22.34 -16.85 17.84
C GLY A 14 20.87 -17.05 17.51
N ALA A 15 20.10 -17.68 18.40
CA ALA A 15 18.66 -17.85 18.23
C ALA A 15 17.92 -16.50 18.27
N ALA A 16 18.34 -15.60 19.17
CA ALA A 16 17.80 -14.24 19.23
C ALA A 16 18.11 -13.46 17.95
N PHE A 17 19.33 -13.54 17.41
CA PHE A 17 19.70 -12.90 16.15
C PHE A 17 18.87 -13.40 14.97
N TRP A 18 18.74 -14.72 14.80
CA TRP A 18 17.96 -15.31 13.70
C TRP A 18 16.45 -15.05 13.79
N LEU A 19 15.92 -14.83 14.99
CA LEU A 19 14.50 -14.47 15.18
C LEU A 19 14.26 -12.96 15.02
N LEU A 20 15.09 -12.11 15.62
CA LEU A 20 14.87 -10.67 15.65
C LEU A 20 15.36 -9.96 14.38
N GLY A 21 16.46 -10.42 13.78
CA GLY A 21 17.03 -9.81 12.58
C GLY A 21 16.04 -9.70 11.42
N PRO A 22 15.36 -10.80 11.00
CA PRO A 22 14.35 -10.75 9.96
C PRO A 22 13.15 -9.86 10.32
N ILE A 23 12.75 -9.81 11.60
CA ILE A 23 11.64 -8.97 12.06
C ILE A 23 11.98 -7.48 11.90
N VAL A 24 13.20 -7.08 12.27
CA VAL A 24 13.66 -5.69 12.09
C VAL A 24 13.70 -5.31 10.61
N LEU A 25 14.27 -6.18 9.76
CA LEU A 25 14.30 -5.96 8.31
C LEU A 25 12.90 -5.89 7.70
N ALA A 26 12.00 -6.78 8.10
CA ALA A 26 10.61 -6.77 7.67
C ALA A 26 9.88 -5.49 8.12
N GLY A 27 10.18 -5.00 9.32
CA GLY A 27 9.65 -3.74 9.85
C GLY A 27 10.07 -2.53 9.02
N LEU A 28 11.37 -2.43 8.69
CA LEU A 28 11.88 -1.37 7.81
C LEU A 28 11.24 -1.42 6.42
N GLY A 29 11.15 -2.60 5.82
CA GLY A 29 10.50 -2.79 4.52
C GLY A 29 9.02 -2.40 4.53
N ARG A 30 8.28 -2.78 5.58
CA ARG A 30 6.89 -2.35 5.78
C ARG A 30 6.74 -0.84 5.89
N GLY A 31 7.70 -0.16 6.52
CA GLY A 31 7.69 1.30 6.67
C GLY A 31 7.66 1.98 5.31
N THR A 32 8.62 1.63 4.45
CA THR A 32 8.71 2.16 3.08
C THR A 32 7.47 1.82 2.25
N LEU A 33 6.99 0.58 2.33
CA LEU A 33 5.82 0.13 1.58
C LEU A 33 4.52 0.83 1.98
N ASN A 34 4.35 1.20 3.25
CA ASN A 34 3.20 2.02 3.65
C ASN A 34 3.39 3.46 3.20
N PHE A 35 4.61 4.01 3.32
CA PHE A 35 4.84 5.42 3.03
C PHE A 35 4.47 5.82 1.60
N VAL A 36 4.82 5.01 0.59
CA VAL A 36 4.61 5.36 -0.82
C VAL A 36 3.13 5.55 -1.20
N PRO A 37 2.20 4.62 -0.90
CA PRO A 37 0.78 4.85 -1.16
C PRO A 37 0.22 6.03 -0.38
N TRP A 38 0.62 6.23 0.89
CA TRP A 38 0.13 7.35 1.70
C TRP A 38 0.63 8.70 1.20
N SER A 39 1.85 8.78 0.66
CA SER A 39 2.36 10.02 0.06
C SER A 39 1.65 10.34 -1.25
N VAL A 40 1.51 9.35 -2.15
CA VAL A 40 0.82 9.51 -3.44
C VAL A 40 -0.66 9.83 -3.26
N TYR A 41 -1.31 9.18 -2.29
CA TYR A 41 -2.73 9.36 -1.99
C TYR A 41 -3.11 10.81 -1.69
N ASN A 42 -2.26 11.53 -0.95
CA ASN A 42 -2.55 12.93 -0.59
C ASN A 42 -2.68 13.84 -1.82
N TYR A 43 -2.08 13.45 -2.95
CA TYR A 43 -2.08 14.26 -4.17
C TYR A 43 -3.30 14.01 -5.07
N LEU A 44 -3.99 12.88 -4.93
CA LEU A 44 -5.13 12.54 -5.77
C LEU A 44 -6.31 13.53 -5.62
N PRO A 45 -6.73 13.90 -4.39
CA PRO A 45 -7.77 14.89 -4.21
C PRO A 45 -7.40 16.26 -4.79
N ASP A 46 -6.13 16.67 -4.71
CA ASP A 46 -5.71 17.95 -5.26
C ASP A 46 -5.73 17.97 -6.80
N VAL A 47 -5.36 16.84 -7.43
CA VAL A 47 -5.50 16.67 -8.89
C VAL A 47 -6.97 16.71 -9.29
N ASP A 48 -7.85 16.06 -8.53
CA ASP A 48 -9.31 16.10 -8.77
C ASP A 48 -9.88 17.52 -8.56
N GLU A 49 -9.41 18.25 -7.55
CA GLU A 49 -9.75 19.65 -7.32
C GLU A 49 -9.31 20.52 -8.51
N ALA A 50 -8.11 20.30 -9.07
CA ALA A 50 -7.65 21.02 -10.26
C ALA A 50 -8.59 20.83 -11.46
N VAL A 51 -9.18 19.65 -11.62
CA VAL A 51 -10.10 19.33 -12.73
C VAL A 51 -11.51 19.84 -12.44
N THR A 52 -12.05 19.56 -11.25
CA THR A 52 -13.47 19.76 -10.94
C THR A 52 -13.76 21.05 -10.17
N GLY A 53 -12.76 21.68 -9.55
CA GLY A 53 -12.93 22.80 -8.64
C GLY A 53 -13.62 22.43 -7.31
N GLN A 54 -13.81 21.14 -7.02
CA GLN A 54 -14.46 20.67 -5.79
C GLN A 54 -13.50 19.88 -4.91
N ARG A 55 -13.51 20.17 -3.61
CA ARG A 55 -12.77 19.37 -2.62
C ARG A 55 -13.56 18.12 -2.23
N ARG A 56 -13.12 16.96 -2.73
CA ARG A 56 -13.74 15.64 -2.50
C ARG A 56 -12.86 14.67 -1.72
N GLU A 57 -11.95 15.18 -0.89
CA GLU A 57 -11.00 14.41 -0.08
C GLU A 57 -11.65 13.24 0.70
N GLY A 58 -12.84 13.46 1.26
CA GLY A 58 -13.57 12.42 2.02
C GLY A 58 -13.99 11.22 1.17
N ILE A 59 -14.34 11.42 -0.10
CA ILE A 59 -14.71 10.33 -1.03
C ILE A 59 -13.47 9.51 -1.35
N PHE A 60 -12.34 10.16 -1.64
CA PHE A 60 -11.06 9.49 -1.87
C PHE A 60 -10.62 8.67 -0.64
N ALA A 61 -10.78 9.22 0.57
CA ALA A 61 -10.44 8.51 1.81
C ALA A 61 -11.29 7.26 2.01
N GLY A 62 -12.59 7.38 1.74
CA GLY A 62 -13.55 6.28 1.80
C GLY A 62 -13.19 5.16 0.83
N VAL A 63 -12.95 5.51 -0.45
CA VAL A 63 -12.60 4.53 -1.50
C VAL A 63 -11.28 3.84 -1.19
N MET A 64 -10.25 4.59 -0.78
CA MET A 64 -8.94 4.01 -0.43
C MET A 64 -9.06 3.00 0.71
N THR A 65 -9.81 3.33 1.75
CA THR A 65 -10.04 2.43 2.89
C THR A 65 -10.84 1.19 2.47
N LEU A 66 -11.87 1.37 1.65
CA LEU A 66 -12.69 0.26 1.15
C LEU A 66 -11.85 -0.70 0.31
N VAL A 67 -11.10 -0.19 -0.66
CA VAL A 67 -10.21 -1.00 -1.51
C VAL A 67 -9.20 -1.76 -0.65
N ARG A 68 -8.62 -1.08 0.35
CA ARG A 68 -7.69 -1.71 1.30
C ARG A 68 -8.35 -2.86 2.08
N LYS A 69 -9.55 -2.64 2.61
CA LYS A 69 -10.31 -3.65 3.36
C LYS A 69 -10.65 -4.85 2.47
N VAL A 70 -11.12 -4.61 1.24
CA VAL A 70 -11.45 -5.67 0.27
C VAL A 70 -10.21 -6.50 -0.08
N ALA A 71 -9.07 -5.85 -0.36
CA ALA A 71 -7.81 -6.54 -0.64
C ALA A 71 -7.34 -7.38 0.56
N GLN A 72 -7.45 -6.85 1.77
CA GLN A 72 -7.12 -7.57 3.01
C GLN A 72 -8.03 -8.79 3.22
N SER A 73 -9.34 -8.63 3.04
CA SER A 73 -10.29 -9.74 3.14
C SER A 73 -10.03 -10.80 2.08
N GLY A 74 -9.76 -10.40 0.83
CA GLY A 74 -9.39 -11.31 -0.24
C GLY A 74 -8.11 -12.09 0.07
N ALA A 75 -7.09 -11.43 0.61
CA ALA A 75 -5.86 -12.08 1.04
C ALA A 75 -6.12 -13.11 2.16
N ILE A 76 -6.93 -12.78 3.16
CA ILE A 76 -7.28 -13.71 4.25
C ILE A 76 -7.98 -14.95 3.69
N ILE A 77 -8.98 -14.78 2.83
CA ILE A 77 -9.73 -15.89 2.21
C ILE A 77 -8.78 -16.78 1.40
N LEU A 78 -7.95 -16.17 0.54
CA LEU A 78 -7.00 -16.91 -0.29
C LEU A 78 -5.99 -17.69 0.56
N THR A 79 -5.43 -17.07 1.60
CA THR A 79 -4.48 -17.74 2.50
C THR A 79 -5.13 -18.91 3.24
N GLY A 80 -6.39 -18.76 3.66
CA GLY A 80 -7.15 -19.84 4.28
C GLY A 80 -7.31 -21.04 3.35
N TRP A 81 -7.71 -20.79 2.10
CA TRP A 81 -7.88 -21.83 1.09
C TRP A 81 -6.56 -22.56 0.78
N ILE A 82 -5.45 -21.81 0.62
CA ILE A 82 -4.12 -22.40 0.37
C ILE A 82 -3.71 -23.31 1.54
N ILE A 83 -3.89 -22.86 2.77
CA ILE A 83 -3.50 -23.62 3.96
C ILE A 83 -4.38 -24.88 4.10
N GLU A 84 -5.68 -24.78 3.83
CA GLU A 84 -6.61 -25.93 3.80
C GLU A 84 -6.17 -26.99 2.78
N THR A 85 -5.84 -26.59 1.55
CA THR A 85 -5.32 -27.52 0.52
C THR A 85 -3.99 -28.16 0.88
N GLY A 86 -3.17 -27.48 1.70
CA GLY A 86 -1.93 -28.01 2.26
C GLY A 86 -2.11 -29.09 3.33
N GLY A 87 -3.35 -29.46 3.67
CA GLY A 87 -3.64 -30.47 4.69
C GLY A 87 -3.56 -29.92 6.11
N TYR A 88 -3.91 -28.64 6.29
CA TYR A 88 -4.01 -28.01 7.60
C TYR A 88 -5.08 -28.66 8.47
N VAL A 89 -4.68 -29.03 9.69
CA VAL A 89 -5.59 -29.65 10.66
C VAL A 89 -6.09 -28.57 11.60
N SER A 90 -7.35 -28.19 11.43
CA SER A 90 -8.00 -27.20 12.30
C SER A 90 -8.16 -27.77 13.72
N PRO A 91 -7.79 -27.03 14.77
CA PRO A 91 -8.09 -27.43 16.14
C PRO A 91 -9.60 -27.58 16.31
N LYS A 92 -10.07 -28.70 16.86
CA LYS A 92 -11.50 -28.89 17.14
C LYS A 92 -11.96 -27.81 18.13
N ALA A 93 -13.09 -27.16 17.82
CA ALA A 93 -13.70 -26.16 18.69
C ALA A 93 -13.88 -26.74 20.11
N GLY A 94 -13.18 -26.16 21.09
CA GLY A 94 -13.15 -26.63 22.48
C GLY A 94 -11.76 -27.08 22.99
N ALA A 95 -10.79 -27.33 22.10
CA ALA A 95 -9.41 -27.63 22.48
C ALA A 95 -8.59 -26.35 22.71
N ALA A 96 -9.03 -25.49 23.63
CA ALA A 96 -8.21 -24.38 24.09
C ALA A 96 -7.03 -24.93 24.91
N GLY A 97 -5.87 -25.12 24.27
CA GLY A 97 -4.61 -25.48 24.93
C GLY A 97 -3.90 -26.74 24.43
N GLY A 98 -4.48 -27.50 23.49
CA GLY A 98 -3.82 -28.69 22.92
C GLY A 98 -2.93 -28.34 21.73
N VAL A 99 -1.65 -28.70 21.78
CA VAL A 99 -0.76 -28.63 20.60
C VAL A 99 -1.25 -29.66 19.58
N VAL A 100 -1.94 -29.19 18.54
CA VAL A 100 -2.35 -30.04 17.42
C VAL A 100 -1.12 -30.29 16.55
N ALA A 101 -0.66 -31.54 16.48
CA ALA A 101 0.41 -31.94 15.58
C ALA A 101 -0.04 -31.70 14.13
N GLN A 102 0.60 -30.74 13.47
CA GLN A 102 0.34 -30.42 12.07
C GLN A 102 1.02 -31.43 11.16
N THR A 103 0.42 -31.66 9.98
CA THR A 103 1.06 -32.51 8.97
C THR A 103 2.34 -31.84 8.44
N PRO A 104 3.36 -32.61 8.04
CA PRO A 104 4.56 -32.04 7.40
C PRO A 104 4.22 -31.19 6.16
N GLY A 105 3.19 -31.60 5.41
CA GLY A 105 2.64 -30.84 4.27
C GLY A 105 2.08 -29.48 4.67
N ALA A 106 1.28 -29.40 5.74
CA ALA A 106 0.71 -28.13 6.21
C ALA A 106 1.79 -27.14 6.65
N VAL A 107 2.83 -27.62 7.34
CA VAL A 107 3.97 -26.79 7.77
C VAL A 107 4.73 -26.25 6.56
N ALA A 108 5.00 -27.10 5.55
CA ALA A 108 5.66 -26.69 4.33
C ALA A 108 4.84 -25.68 3.53
N THR A 109 3.52 -25.87 3.42
CA THR A 109 2.60 -24.94 2.74
C THR A 109 2.56 -23.59 3.44
N VAL A 110 2.45 -23.56 4.77
CA VAL A 110 2.48 -22.30 5.54
C VAL A 110 3.82 -21.59 5.39
N ALA A 111 4.94 -22.32 5.50
CA ALA A 111 6.27 -21.73 5.33
C ALA A 111 6.45 -21.17 3.91
N GLY A 112 6.03 -21.92 2.88
CA GLY A 112 6.04 -21.47 1.49
C GLY A 112 5.18 -20.24 1.27
N LEU A 113 3.96 -20.20 1.84
CA LEU A 113 3.06 -19.06 1.74
C LEU A 113 3.64 -17.80 2.41
N LEU A 114 4.28 -17.94 3.57
CA LEU A 114 4.90 -16.83 4.30
C LEU A 114 6.16 -16.27 3.61
N VAL A 115 6.84 -17.08 2.78
CA VAL A 115 8.04 -16.65 2.05
C VAL A 115 7.69 -16.23 0.62
N ALA A 116 7.14 -17.14 -0.18
CA ALA A 116 6.84 -16.91 -1.59
C ALA A 116 5.68 -15.93 -1.78
N GLY A 117 4.65 -15.96 -0.91
CA GLY A 117 3.49 -15.10 -1.02
C GLY A 117 3.84 -13.60 -1.02
N PRO A 118 4.54 -13.09 0.01
CA PRO A 118 5.01 -11.71 0.02
C PRO A 118 5.90 -11.36 -1.17
N ILE A 119 6.83 -12.24 -1.56
CA ILE A 119 7.72 -12.00 -2.71
C ILE A 119 6.92 -11.81 -4.00
N LEU A 120 5.93 -12.67 -4.27
CA LEU A 120 5.10 -12.58 -5.47
C LEU A 120 4.27 -11.28 -5.48
N VAL A 121 3.64 -10.93 -4.36
CA VAL A 121 2.85 -9.69 -4.25
C VAL A 121 3.74 -8.45 -4.38
N MET A 122 4.93 -8.47 -3.78
CA MET A 122 5.90 -7.37 -3.90
C MET A 122 6.41 -7.24 -5.34
N ALA A 123 6.70 -8.35 -6.02
CA ALA A 123 7.13 -8.33 -7.42
C ALA A 123 6.04 -7.76 -8.33
N ALA A 124 4.78 -8.20 -8.15
CA ALA A 124 3.64 -7.64 -8.87
C ALA A 124 3.48 -6.13 -8.60
N GLY A 125 3.58 -5.72 -7.34
CA GLY A 125 3.54 -4.31 -6.94
C GLY A 125 4.67 -3.49 -7.56
N ALA A 126 5.88 -4.03 -7.62
CA ALA A 126 7.03 -3.37 -8.25
C ALA A 126 6.82 -3.18 -9.75
N ILE A 127 6.32 -4.21 -10.46
CA ILE A 127 6.01 -4.14 -11.90
C ILE A 127 4.94 -3.08 -12.17
N LEU A 128 3.87 -3.07 -11.36
CA LEU A 128 2.83 -2.05 -11.46
C LEU A 128 3.38 -0.64 -11.18
N SER A 129 4.31 -0.50 -10.22
CA SER A 129 4.91 0.79 -9.88
C SER A 129 5.67 1.43 -11.05
N TRP A 130 6.27 0.63 -11.94
CA TRP A 130 7.00 1.14 -13.10
C TRP A 130 6.12 1.87 -14.12
N SER A 131 4.80 1.65 -14.10
CA SER A 131 3.87 2.45 -14.91
C SER A 131 3.54 3.83 -14.31
N PHE A 132 3.86 4.06 -13.03
CA PHE A 132 3.54 5.32 -12.36
C PHE A 132 4.66 6.35 -12.54
N ARG A 133 4.44 7.32 -13.45
CA ARG A 133 5.32 8.47 -13.68
C ARG A 133 4.97 9.63 -12.75
N LEU A 134 5.10 9.47 -11.44
CA LEU A 134 4.91 10.59 -10.50
C LEU A 134 6.27 11.12 -10.03
N ASP A 135 6.71 12.22 -10.62
CA ASP A 135 7.95 12.90 -10.24
C ASP A 135 7.64 14.06 -9.26
N GLN A 136 8.38 14.15 -8.14
CA GLN A 136 8.21 15.18 -7.10
C GLN A 136 8.22 16.64 -7.61
N PRO A 137 9.08 17.02 -8.58
CA PRO A 137 9.10 18.35 -9.18
C PRO A 137 7.78 18.70 -9.88
N SER A 138 7.18 17.75 -10.60
CA SER A 138 5.91 17.95 -11.32
C SER A 138 4.76 18.26 -10.37
N HIS A 139 4.78 17.69 -9.16
CA HIS A 139 3.77 17.96 -8.15
C HIS A 139 3.85 19.39 -7.59
N LYS A 140 5.05 19.93 -7.37
CA LYS A 140 5.21 21.33 -6.92
C LYS A 140 4.64 22.31 -7.93
N VAL A 141 4.87 22.06 -9.22
CA VAL A 141 4.32 22.86 -10.32
C VAL A 141 2.79 22.77 -10.35
N LEU A 142 2.22 21.58 -10.14
CA LEU A 142 0.77 21.41 -10.05
C LEU A 142 0.16 22.22 -8.91
N MET A 143 0.74 22.19 -7.71
CA MET A 143 0.23 22.96 -6.57
C MET A 143 0.27 24.47 -6.82
N SER A 144 1.36 24.98 -7.39
CA SER A 144 1.44 26.41 -7.73
C SER A 144 0.38 26.84 -8.74
N GLU A 145 0.03 25.98 -9.70
CA GLU A 145 -1.01 26.29 -10.68
C GLU A 145 -2.42 26.19 -10.08
N ILE A 146 -2.66 25.26 -9.15
CA ILE A 146 -3.93 25.19 -8.40
C ILE A 146 -4.15 26.46 -7.57
N ASP A 147 -3.12 26.96 -6.88
CA ASP A 147 -3.22 28.19 -6.10
C ASP A 147 -3.54 29.42 -6.99
N ARG A 148 -3.00 29.46 -8.22
CA ARG A 148 -3.33 30.50 -9.22
C ARG A 148 -4.75 30.36 -9.76
N LEU A 149 -5.22 29.16 -10.04
CA LEU A 149 -6.62 28.93 -10.41
C LEU A 149 -7.56 29.36 -9.28
N ARG A 150 -7.17 29.12 -8.01
CA ARG A 150 -7.90 29.55 -6.82
C ARG A 150 -7.89 31.08 -6.61
N SER A 151 -6.81 31.78 -7.00
CA SER A 151 -6.74 33.25 -6.99
C SER A 151 -7.57 33.90 -8.11
N GLY A 152 -8.11 33.10 -9.03
CA GLY A 152 -8.92 33.56 -10.16
C GLY A 152 -8.11 33.77 -11.44
N GLU A 153 -6.83 33.43 -11.45
CA GLU A 153 -6.00 33.46 -12.65
C GLU A 153 -6.36 32.30 -13.57
N THR A 154 -6.56 32.60 -14.86
CA THR A 154 -7.12 31.63 -15.82
C THR A 154 -6.10 31.17 -16.86
N GLU A 155 -4.91 31.76 -16.83
CA GLU A 155 -3.82 31.48 -17.75
C GLU A 155 -2.69 30.71 -17.05
N PRO A 156 -2.04 29.77 -17.74
CA PRO A 156 -0.91 29.01 -17.19
C PRO A 156 0.29 29.92 -16.94
N SER A 157 1.10 29.60 -15.92
CA SER A 157 2.25 30.45 -15.53
C SER A 157 3.38 30.37 -16.54
N SER A 158 3.51 29.23 -17.18
CA SER A 158 4.44 28.99 -18.28
C SER A 158 3.92 27.90 -19.22
N PRO A 159 4.43 27.83 -20.47
CA PRO A 159 4.13 26.73 -21.39
C PRO A 159 4.51 25.35 -20.82
N GLU A 160 5.56 25.28 -20.00
CA GLU A 160 6.02 24.07 -19.32
C GLU A 160 5.06 23.65 -18.20
N ALA A 161 4.58 24.61 -17.40
CA ALA A 161 3.58 24.36 -16.37
C ALA A 161 2.27 23.83 -16.98
N LYS A 162 1.83 24.39 -18.12
CA LYS A 162 0.68 23.88 -18.88
C LYS A 162 0.86 22.41 -19.23
N GLN A 163 1.99 22.03 -19.84
CA GLN A 163 2.25 20.64 -20.23
C GLN A 163 2.28 19.68 -19.03
N ILE A 164 2.89 20.11 -17.92
CA ILE A 164 2.96 19.31 -16.69
C ILE A 164 1.55 19.08 -16.15
N VAL A 165 0.74 20.14 -15.99
CA VAL A 165 -0.63 20.02 -15.46
C VAL A 165 -1.51 19.18 -16.38
N GLU A 166 -1.42 19.36 -17.71
CA GLU A 166 -2.16 18.52 -18.67
C GLU A 166 -1.73 17.05 -18.61
N SER A 167 -0.44 16.78 -18.39
CA SER A 167 0.07 15.40 -18.25
C SER A 167 -0.37 14.72 -16.94
N LEU A 168 -0.50 15.48 -15.85
CA LEU A 168 -0.89 14.97 -14.54
C LEU A 168 -2.41 14.81 -14.40
N THR A 169 -3.18 15.74 -14.97
CA THR A 169 -4.64 15.70 -14.92
C THR A 169 -5.25 14.87 -16.05
N GLY A 170 -4.55 14.74 -17.18
CA GLY A 170 -5.10 14.16 -18.42
C GLY A 170 -6.10 15.06 -19.15
N TRP A 171 -6.29 16.31 -18.69
CA TRP A 171 -7.21 17.29 -19.27
C TRP A 171 -6.45 18.49 -19.82
N LYS A 172 -6.96 19.10 -20.90
CA LYS A 172 -6.44 20.38 -21.39
C LYS A 172 -6.64 21.46 -20.33
N TYR A 173 -5.67 22.36 -20.19
CA TYR A 173 -5.68 23.42 -19.17
C TYR A 173 -6.95 24.28 -19.21
N GLU A 174 -7.45 24.56 -20.43
CA GLU A 174 -8.68 25.33 -20.67
C GLU A 174 -9.94 24.71 -20.07
N ARG A 175 -9.91 23.40 -19.80
CA ARG A 175 -11.02 22.60 -19.25
C ARG A 175 -10.87 22.32 -17.76
N LEU A 176 -9.84 22.87 -17.12
CA LEU A 176 -9.62 22.75 -15.68
C LEU A 176 -10.58 23.66 -14.91
N TRP A 177 -10.65 23.46 -13.59
CA TRP A 177 -11.44 24.27 -12.67
C TRP A 177 -12.94 24.32 -13.01
N GLY A 178 -13.53 23.14 -13.29
CA GLY A 178 -14.96 23.02 -13.58
C GLY A 178 -15.39 23.54 -14.95
N ARG A 179 -14.46 23.89 -15.84
CA ARG A 179 -14.73 24.26 -17.24
C ARG A 179 -14.84 23.05 -18.17
N ASN A 180 -15.20 21.90 -17.60
CA ASN A 180 -15.38 20.64 -18.29
C ASN A 180 -16.81 20.13 -18.11
N ARG A 181 -17.13 19.03 -18.80
CA ARG A 181 -18.47 18.44 -18.81
C ARG A 181 -18.74 17.53 -17.59
N LEU A 182 -17.81 17.45 -16.64
CA LEU A 182 -17.90 16.58 -15.45
C LEU A 182 -18.62 17.24 -14.28
N VAL A 183 -18.71 18.58 -14.32
CA VAL A 183 -19.38 19.45 -13.34
C VAL A 183 -20.49 20.19 -14.07
#